data_AF-A0A5J6Y9T3-F1
#
_entry.id   AF-A0A5J6Y9T3-F1
#
_cell.length_a   1.000
_cell.length_b   1.000
_cell.length_c   1.000
_cell.angle_alpha   90.00
_cell.angle_beta   90.00
_cell.angle_gamma   90.00
#
_symmetry.space_group_name_H-M   'P 1'
#
loop_
_entity.id
_entity.type
_entity.pdbx_description
1 polymer ?
#
loop_
_entity_poly.entity_id
_entity_poly.type
_entity_poly.pdbx_seq_one_letter_code
_entity_poly.pdbx_strand_id
1 'polypeptide(L)'
;MKFMIMKFMILVSIMINFIKNPMSMGLMLLFQTLMSIIFINLILKSSWFTMITFLMMIGGLLILIMYMSSIASNEKFKLNINLTMILFMLMFMSDEMLSDWVITENQNLMESSELNISLLKIYNFKSIYVTLMLVIYLLITMVSVSKIVKFFEGPLRMFSYE
;
A
#
# COMPACT_ATOMS: atom_id res chain seq x y z
N MET A 1 0.43 18.19 11.41
CA MET A 1 0.88 16.78 11.35
C MET A 1 0.36 16.05 10.10
N LYS A 2 -0.95 16.03 9.82
CA LYS A 2 -1.53 15.40 8.62
C LYS A 2 -0.85 15.85 7.31
N PHE A 3 -0.63 17.16 7.15
CA PHE A 3 0.04 17.69 5.96
C PHE A 3 1.51 17.26 5.82
N MET A 4 2.26 17.17 6.92
CA MET A 4 3.62 16.64 6.91
C MET A 4 3.66 15.17 6.49
N ILE A 5 2.69 14.38 6.96
CA ILE A 5 2.55 12.97 6.54
C ILE A 5 2.22 12.88 5.04
N MET A 6 1.32 13.74 4.53
CA MET A 6 1.01 13.79 3.08
C MET A 6 2.24 14.15 2.23
N LYS A 7 3.01 15.19 2.61
CA LYS A 7 4.26 15.55 1.92
C LYS A 7 5.19 14.35 1.82
N PHE A 8 5.39 13.67 2.94
CA PHE A 8 6.27 12.53 3.03
C PHE A 8 5.80 11.36 2.15
N MET A 9 4.49 11.09 2.07
CA MET A 9 3.94 10.09 1.16
C MET A 9 4.17 10.40 -0.31
N ILE A 10 4.02 11.66 -0.70
CA ILE A 10 4.23 12.07 -2.09
C ILE A 10 5.70 11.81 -2.47
N LEU A 11 6.63 12.15 -1.59
CA LEU A 11 8.06 11.91 -1.84
C LEU A 11 8.42 10.44 -1.95
N VAL A 12 7.88 9.60 -1.06
CA VAL A 12 8.09 8.16 -1.12
C VAL A 12 7.49 7.58 -2.41
N SER A 13 6.33 8.08 -2.86
CA SER A 13 5.72 7.62 -4.12
C SER A 13 6.55 7.97 -5.35
N ILE A 14 7.17 9.16 -5.37
CA ILE A 14 8.06 9.58 -6.46
C ILE A 14 9.33 8.72 -6.48
N MET A 15 9.89 8.42 -5.31
CA MET A 15 11.08 7.57 -5.17
C MET A 15 10.89 6.16 -5.73
N ILE A 16 9.71 5.55 -5.53
CA ILE A 16 9.44 4.18 -5.96
C ILE A 16 9.68 4.02 -7.48
N ASN A 17 9.31 5.02 -8.29
CA ASN A 17 9.47 4.96 -9.74
C ASN A 17 10.94 4.94 -10.20
N PHE A 18 11.87 5.40 -9.36
CA PHE A 18 13.29 5.46 -9.70
C PHE A 18 14.09 4.25 -9.22
N ILE A 19 13.49 3.38 -8.41
CA ILE A 19 14.15 2.19 -7.88
C ILE A 19 14.07 1.06 -8.90
N LYS A 20 15.24 0.53 -9.30
CA LYS A 20 15.32 -0.58 -10.26
C LYS A 20 15.33 -1.96 -9.60
N ASN A 21 15.86 -2.08 -8.38
CA ASN A 21 15.96 -3.36 -7.72
C ASN A 21 14.59 -3.73 -7.10
N PRO A 22 13.99 -4.87 -7.49
CA PRO A 22 12.65 -5.27 -7.07
C PRO A 22 12.53 -5.45 -5.54
N MET A 23 13.60 -5.89 -4.87
CA MET A 23 13.60 -6.04 -3.42
C MET A 23 13.50 -4.69 -2.70
N SER A 24 14.29 -3.70 -3.14
CA SER A 24 14.21 -2.34 -2.59
C SER A 24 12.88 -1.65 -2.94
N MET A 25 12.32 -1.94 -4.11
CA MET A 25 11.00 -1.43 -4.49
C MET A 25 9.92 -2.00 -3.56
N GLY A 26 9.97 -3.30 -3.25
CA GLY A 26 9.06 -3.94 -2.31
C GLY A 26 9.13 -3.37 -0.90
N LEU A 27 10.35 -3.11 -0.40
CA LEU A 27 10.55 -2.47 0.91
C LEU A 27 9.99 -1.03 0.93
N MET A 28 10.16 -0.28 -0.15
CA MET A 28 9.65 1.09 -0.21
C MET A 28 8.11 1.13 -0.32
N LEU A 29 7.52 0.15 -1.00
CA LEU A 29 6.06 -0.04 -1.02
C LEU A 29 5.50 -0.43 0.35
N LEU A 30 6.18 -1.29 1.12
CA LEU A 30 5.80 -1.59 2.50
C LEU A 30 5.80 -0.32 3.37
N PHE A 31 6.83 0.50 3.24
CA PHE A 31 6.91 1.75 4.00
C PHE A 31 5.81 2.75 3.60
N GLN A 32 5.52 2.89 2.30
CA GLN A 32 4.43 3.73 1.81
C GLN A 32 3.06 3.26 2.33
N THR A 33 2.82 1.95 2.32
CA THR A 33 1.55 1.39 2.80
C THR A 33 1.38 1.58 4.30
N LEU A 34 2.42 1.39 5.11
CA LEU A 34 2.39 1.69 6.54
C LEU A 34 2.03 3.16 6.81
N MET A 35 2.67 4.10 6.10
CA MET A 35 2.32 5.51 6.22
C MET A 35 0.85 5.73 5.84
N SER A 36 0.37 5.13 4.75
CA SER A 36 -1.00 5.32 4.26
C SER A 36 -2.06 4.91 5.29
N ILE A 37 -1.79 3.83 6.02
CA ILE A 37 -2.70 3.32 7.05
C ILE A 37 -2.72 4.26 8.26
N ILE A 38 -1.57 4.77 8.68
CA ILE A 38 -1.48 5.77 9.75
C ILE A 38 -2.28 7.02 9.36
N PHE A 39 -2.17 7.47 8.12
CA PHE A 39 -2.88 8.65 7.63
C PHE A 39 -4.41 8.44 7.59
N ILE A 40 -4.89 7.29 7.11
CA ILE A 40 -6.33 6.97 7.11
C ILE A 40 -6.84 6.88 8.56
N ASN A 41 -6.05 6.34 9.49
CA ASN A 41 -6.41 6.26 10.89
C ASN A 41 -6.53 7.63 11.58
N LEU A 42 -5.82 8.65 11.09
CA LEU A 42 -5.96 10.03 11.56
C LEU A 42 -7.23 10.74 11.01
N ILE A 43 -7.87 10.18 9.98
CA ILE A 43 -9.07 10.75 9.35
C ILE A 43 -10.34 10.05 9.83
N LEU A 44 -10.31 8.71 9.89
CA LEU A 44 -11.50 7.92 10.19
C LEU A 44 -11.75 7.84 11.69
N LYS A 45 -13.01 8.01 12.09
CA LYS A 45 -13.46 7.81 13.48
C LYS A 45 -13.41 6.34 13.93
N SER A 46 -13.55 5.39 13.01
CA SER A 46 -13.54 3.95 13.31
C SER A 46 -12.24 3.29 12.86
N SER A 47 -11.55 2.60 13.78
CA SER A 47 -10.30 1.86 13.52
C SER A 47 -10.49 0.52 12.77
N TRP A 48 -11.72 0.03 12.64
CA TRP A 48 -11.99 -1.28 12.01
C TRP A 48 -11.62 -1.29 10.53
N PHE A 49 -11.97 -0.24 9.78
CA PHE A 49 -11.66 -0.16 8.36
C PHE A 49 -10.15 -0.06 8.12
N THR A 50 -9.45 0.74 8.91
CA THR A 50 -7.98 0.90 8.81
C THR A 50 -7.25 -0.40 9.13
N MET A 51 -7.75 -1.16 10.10
CA MET A 51 -7.22 -2.49 10.43
C MET A 51 -7.41 -3.51 9.29
N ILE A 52 -8.59 -3.57 8.66
CA ILE A 52 -8.82 -4.48 7.53
C ILE A 52 -7.90 -4.13 6.35
N THR A 53 -7.73 -2.84 6.05
CA THR A 53 -6.81 -2.40 4.98
C THR A 53 -5.35 -2.74 5.30
N PHE A 54 -4.94 -2.70 6.57
CA PHE A 54 -3.59 -3.05 6.99
C PHE A 54 -3.26 -4.53 6.75
N LEU A 55 -4.15 -5.41 7.20
CA LEU A 55 -3.96 -6.87 7.07
C LEU A 55 -3.87 -7.29 5.59
N MET A 56 -4.78 -6.79 4.76
CA MET A 56 -4.82 -7.14 3.33
C MET A 56 -3.58 -6.66 2.58
N MET A 57 -3.13 -5.42 2.82
CA MET A 57 -1.99 -4.84 2.10
C MET A 57 -0.66 -5.50 2.49
N ILE A 58 -0.44 -5.78 3.76
CA ILE A 58 0.80 -6.44 4.21
C ILE A 58 0.86 -7.87 3.70
N GLY A 59 -0.23 -8.64 3.75
CA GLY A 59 -0.26 -10.00 3.24
C GLY A 59 0.11 -10.08 1.76
N GLY A 60 -0.49 -9.22 0.93
CA GLY A 60 -0.18 -9.18 -0.51
C GLY A 60 1.26 -8.76 -0.82
N LEU A 61 1.78 -7.76 -0.11
CA LEU A 61 3.15 -7.28 -0.31
C LEU A 61 4.21 -8.29 0.12
N LEU A 62 3.98 -9.05 1.19
CA LEU A 62 4.91 -10.10 1.63
C LEU A 62 5.03 -11.22 0.59
N ILE A 63 3.92 -11.61 -0.05
CA ILE A 63 3.93 -12.62 -1.12
C ILE A 63 4.75 -12.13 -2.32
N LEU A 64 4.60 -10.86 -2.70
CA LEU A 64 5.38 -10.24 -3.77
C LEU A 64 6.89 -10.22 -3.47
N ILE A 65 7.27 -9.93 -2.22
CA ILE A 65 8.67 -9.95 -1.80
C ILE A 65 9.25 -11.36 -1.88
N MET A 66 8.52 -12.38 -1.40
CA MET A 66 8.97 -13.77 -1.51
C MET A 66 9.19 -14.18 -2.96
N TYR A 67 8.23 -13.87 -3.84
CA TYR A 67 8.34 -14.17 -5.26
C TYR A 67 9.54 -13.48 -5.92
N MET A 68 9.71 -12.17 -5.73
CA MET A 68 10.81 -11.43 -6.34
C MET A 68 12.19 -11.83 -5.80
N SER A 69 12.30 -12.13 -4.50
CA SER A 69 13.54 -12.63 -3.90
C SER A 69 13.95 -14.01 -4.41
N SER A 70 12.98 -14.82 -4.88
CA SER A 70 13.25 -16.14 -5.46
C SER A 70 13.73 -16.08 -6.92
N ILE A 71 13.49 -14.97 -7.62
CA ILE A 71 13.77 -14.83 -9.06
C ILE A 71 14.95 -13.90 -9.34
N ALA A 72 15.13 -12.84 -8.55
CA ALA A 72 16.20 -11.87 -8.77
C ALA A 72 17.47 -12.25 -7.99
N SER A 73 18.63 -12.14 -8.63
CA SER A 73 19.92 -12.15 -7.94
C SER A 73 19.98 -10.97 -6.96
N ASN A 74 20.61 -11.16 -5.79
CA ASN A 74 20.81 -10.11 -4.78
C ASN A 74 21.79 -9.04 -5.28
N GLU A 75 21.36 -8.21 -6.23
CA GLU A 75 22.15 -7.09 -6.72
C GLU A 75 22.33 -6.03 -5.62
N LYS A 76 23.57 -5.56 -5.46
CA LYS A 76 23.90 -4.51 -4.50
C LYS A 76 23.09 -3.25 -4.82
N PHE A 77 22.41 -2.72 -3.81
CA PHE A 77 21.60 -1.52 -3.91
C PHE A 77 22.48 -0.31 -4.30
N LYS A 78 22.14 0.37 -5.40
CA LYS A 78 22.76 1.62 -5.84
C LYS A 78 21.77 2.76 -5.69
N LEU A 79 21.96 3.60 -4.68
CA LEU A 79 21.22 4.86 -4.55
C LEU A 79 21.78 5.89 -5.52
N ASN A 80 20.89 6.57 -6.23
CA ASN A 80 21.26 7.70 -7.05
C ASN A 80 21.22 8.99 -6.21
N ILE A 81 22.40 9.52 -5.87
CA ILE A 81 22.56 10.67 -4.97
C ILE A 81 21.84 11.93 -5.51
N ASN A 82 21.77 12.09 -6.83
CA ASN A 82 21.09 13.23 -7.44
C ASN A 82 19.58 13.22 -7.16
N LEU A 83 18.96 12.04 -7.15
CA LEU A 83 17.53 11.91 -6.81
C LEU A 83 17.30 12.24 -5.34
N THR A 84 18.18 11.79 -4.44
CA THR A 84 18.05 12.11 -3.01
C THR A 84 18.14 13.61 -2.75
N MET A 85 19.00 14.34 -3.46
CA MET A 85 19.14 15.79 -3.30
C MET A 85 17.90 16.56 -3.77
N ILE A 86 17.33 16.20 -4.92
CA ILE A 86 16.10 16.82 -5.43
C ILE A 86 14.96 16.68 -4.42
N LEU A 87 14.90 15.52 -3.75
CA LEU A 87 13.83 15.24 -2.79
C LEU A 87 14.02 15.94 -1.45
N PHE A 88 15.27 16.14 -1.02
CA PHE A 88 15.55 17.03 0.11
C PHE A 88 15.11 18.46 -0.19
N MET A 89 15.36 18.97 -1.41
CA MET A 89 14.92 20.32 -1.79
C MET A 89 13.39 20.45 -1.79
N LEU A 90 12.66 19.43 -2.25
CA LEU A 90 11.20 19.42 -2.22
C LEU A 90 10.61 19.43 -0.80
N MET A 91 11.31 18.85 0.18
CA MET A 91 10.88 18.90 1.58
C MET A 91 10.93 20.31 2.17
N PHE A 92 12.00 21.05 1.90
CA PHE A 92 12.24 22.37 2.51
C PHE A 92 11.38 23.49 1.91
N MET A 93 10.93 23.37 0.66
CA MET A 93 10.23 24.45 -0.06
C MET A 93 8.81 24.78 0.44
N SER A 94 8.35 24.16 1.53
CA SER A 94 6.91 24.07 1.79
C SER A 94 6.47 24.41 3.22
N ASP A 95 7.33 25.00 4.04
CA ASP A 95 6.92 25.38 5.40
C ASP A 95 6.36 26.81 5.49
N GLU A 96 6.75 27.71 4.57
CA GLU A 96 6.31 29.11 4.59
C GLU A 96 4.92 29.34 3.96
N MET A 97 4.45 28.48 3.05
CA MET A 97 3.14 28.66 2.39
C MET A 97 1.93 28.15 3.20
N LEU A 98 2.16 27.50 4.36
CA LEU A 98 1.08 26.80 5.09
C LEU A 98 0.72 27.39 6.44
N SER A 99 1.49 28.33 6.99
CA SER A 99 1.12 29.02 8.23
C SER A 99 -0.26 29.67 8.12
N ASP A 100 -0.58 30.21 6.95
CA ASP A 100 -1.73 31.10 6.78
C ASP A 100 -3.03 30.34 6.46
N TRP A 101 -2.94 29.09 5.98
CA TRP A 101 -4.10 28.28 5.60
C TRP A 101 -4.56 27.31 6.71
N VAL A 102 -3.74 27.12 7.76
CA VAL A 102 -4.01 26.16 8.85
C VAL A 102 -4.99 26.71 9.90
N ILE A 103 -5.27 28.02 9.92
CA ILE A 103 -6.09 28.66 10.97
C ILE A 103 -7.59 28.31 10.86
N THR A 104 -8.04 27.64 9.79
CA THR A 104 -9.47 27.28 9.64
C THR A 104 -9.73 25.80 9.38
N GLU A 105 -8.94 24.90 9.97
CA GLU A 105 -9.41 23.53 10.20
C GLU A 105 -10.44 23.49 11.35
N ASN A 106 -11.56 24.21 11.21
CA ASN A 106 -12.77 23.88 11.96
C ASN A 106 -13.29 22.55 11.42
N GLN A 107 -12.77 21.46 11.96
CA GLN A 107 -13.17 20.07 11.70
C GLN A 107 -14.59 19.74 12.21
N ASN A 108 -15.52 20.71 12.17
CA ASN A 108 -16.92 20.50 12.53
C ASN A 108 -17.71 19.76 11.43
N LEU A 109 -17.11 19.52 10.27
CA LEU A 109 -17.71 18.66 9.24
C LEU A 109 -17.74 17.18 9.63
N MET A 110 -16.94 16.75 10.62
CA MET A 110 -16.96 15.37 11.11
C MET A 110 -17.90 15.14 12.30
N GLU A 111 -18.50 16.17 12.90
CA GLU A 111 -19.45 15.97 14.01
C GLU A 111 -20.81 15.45 13.51
N SER A 112 -21.18 15.71 12.26
CA SER A 112 -22.48 15.33 11.69
C SER A 112 -22.44 14.01 10.92
N SER A 113 -21.96 12.97 11.60
CA SER A 113 -22.48 11.60 11.51
C SER A 113 -21.43 10.73 12.17
N GLU A 114 -21.87 9.94 13.14
CA GLU A 114 -21.25 8.65 13.33
C GLU A 114 -21.28 7.95 11.96
N LEU A 115 -20.17 8.00 11.23
CA LEU A 115 -19.85 7.07 10.16
C LEU A 115 -19.65 5.69 10.80
N ASN A 116 -20.68 5.21 11.48
CA ASN A 116 -20.97 3.80 11.64
C ASN A 116 -21.35 3.30 10.25
N ILE A 117 -20.33 3.22 9.38
CA ILE A 117 -20.32 2.33 8.23
C ILE A 117 -20.34 0.94 8.85
N SER A 118 -21.53 0.50 9.25
CA SER A 118 -21.72 -0.86 9.68
C SER A 118 -21.42 -1.73 8.48
N LEU A 119 -20.39 -2.58 8.62
CA LEU A 119 -20.02 -3.58 7.61
C LEU A 119 -21.23 -4.44 7.19
N LEU A 120 -22.24 -4.53 8.06
CA LEU A 120 -23.53 -5.17 7.84
C LEU A 120 -24.32 -4.59 6.65
N LYS A 121 -24.14 -3.31 6.28
CA LYS A 121 -24.82 -2.71 5.10
C LYS A 121 -24.44 -3.39 3.78
N ILE A 122 -23.32 -4.09 3.73
CA ILE A 122 -22.87 -4.85 2.54
C ILE A 122 -23.75 -6.08 2.29
N TYR A 123 -24.37 -6.64 3.33
CA TYR A 123 -25.24 -7.83 3.24
C TYR A 123 -26.74 -7.51 3.11
N ASN A 124 -27.10 -6.26 2.84
CA ASN A 124 -28.49 -5.89 2.64
C ASN A 124 -29.02 -6.35 1.27
N PHE A 125 -30.34 -6.50 1.16
CA PHE A 125 -31.01 -6.91 -0.09
C PHE A 125 -30.63 -6.07 -1.31
N LYS A 126 -30.34 -4.77 -1.13
CA LYS A 126 -29.93 -3.88 -2.24
C LYS A 126 -28.50 -4.12 -2.71
N SER A 127 -27.60 -4.57 -1.82
CA SER A 127 -26.17 -4.79 -2.08
C SER A 127 -25.83 -6.26 -2.33
N ILE A 128 -26.78 -7.19 -2.15
CA ILE A 128 -26.51 -8.63 -2.27
C ILE A 128 -25.97 -9.04 -3.64
N TYR A 129 -26.42 -8.42 -4.73
CA TYR A 129 -25.88 -8.69 -6.07
C TYR A 129 -24.40 -8.36 -6.19
N VAL A 130 -23.95 -7.28 -5.54
CA VAL A 130 -22.52 -6.90 -5.51
C VAL A 130 -21.72 -7.95 -4.73
N THR A 131 -22.26 -8.42 -3.60
CA THR A 131 -21.58 -9.47 -2.82
C THR A 131 -21.48 -10.80 -3.58
N LEU A 132 -22.55 -11.20 -4.26
CA LEU A 132 -22.56 -12.41 -5.10
C LEU A 132 -21.53 -12.32 -6.23
N MET A 133 -21.43 -11.15 -6.89
CA MET A 133 -20.42 -10.93 -7.93
C MET A 133 -18.99 -11.07 -7.38
N LEU A 134 -18.70 -10.54 -6.20
CA LEU A 134 -17.36 -10.66 -5.57
C LEU A 134 -17.02 -12.12 -5.22
N VAL A 135 -17.99 -12.89 -4.71
CA VAL A 135 -17.78 -14.32 -4.40
C VAL A 135 -17.50 -15.11 -5.67
N ILE A 136 -18.28 -14.90 -6.74
CA ILE A 136 -18.06 -15.56 -8.03
C ILE A 136 -16.69 -15.17 -8.60
N TYR A 137 -16.32 -13.90 -8.50
CA TYR A 137 -15.00 -13.42 -8.94
C TYR A 137 -13.85 -14.14 -8.22
N LEU A 138 -13.89 -14.21 -6.88
CA LEU A 138 -12.87 -14.91 -6.10
C LEU A 138 -12.82 -16.43 -6.39
N LEU A 139 -13.96 -17.04 -6.67
CA LEU A 139 -14.02 -18.46 -7.06
C LEU A 139 -13.36 -18.68 -8.44
N ILE A 140 -13.68 -17.84 -9.42
CA ILE A 140 -13.09 -17.92 -10.76
C ILE A 140 -11.58 -17.67 -10.69
N THR A 141 -11.12 -16.69 -9.89
CA THR A 141 -9.68 -16.44 -9.75
C THR A 141 -8.96 -17.64 -9.15
N MET A 142 -9.49 -18.27 -8.09
CA MET A 142 -8.90 -19.48 -7.51
C MET A 142 -8.79 -20.62 -8.55
N VAL A 143 -9.86 -20.89 -9.31
CA VAL A 143 -9.86 -21.93 -10.36
C VAL A 143 -8.84 -21.58 -11.45
N SER A 144 -8.80 -20.32 -11.90
CA SER A 144 -7.86 -19.87 -12.93
C SER A 144 -6.39 -20.00 -12.47
N VAL A 145 -6.06 -19.59 -11.25
CA VAL A 145 -4.71 -19.70 -10.68
C VAL A 145 -4.31 -21.17 -10.58
N SER A 146 -5.19 -22.06 -10.11
CA SER A 146 -4.89 -23.51 -10.04
C SER A 146 -4.60 -24.14 -11.41
N LYS A 147 -5.20 -23.62 -12.50
CA LYS A 147 -4.90 -24.06 -13.87
C LYS A 147 -3.62 -23.44 -14.44
N ILE A 148 -3.27 -22.22 -14.04
CA ILE A 148 -2.05 -21.53 -14.48
C ILE A 148 -0.80 -22.09 -13.81
N VAL A 149 -0.90 -22.50 -12.54
CA VAL A 149 0.17 -23.20 -11.83
C VAL A 149 0.38 -24.55 -12.50
N LYS A 150 1.21 -24.57 -13.54
CA LYS A 150 1.74 -25.78 -14.14
C LYS A 150 2.61 -26.44 -13.08
N PHE A 151 2.23 -27.66 -12.67
CA PHE A 151 3.12 -28.54 -11.92
C PHE A 151 4.31 -28.91 -12.82
N PHE A 152 5.26 -28.00 -13.02
CA PHE A 152 6.56 -28.37 -13.55
C PHE A 152 7.33 -28.99 -12.40
N GLU A 153 7.44 -30.32 -12.44
CA GLU A 153 8.20 -31.15 -11.53
C GLU A 153 9.69 -30.81 -11.63
N GLY A 154 10.13 -29.82 -10.86
CA GLY A 154 11.54 -29.51 -10.72
C GLY A 154 11.75 -28.29 -9.81
N PRO A 155 12.61 -28.38 -8.79
CA PRO A 155 12.95 -27.21 -7.99
C PRO A 155 13.59 -26.13 -8.88
N LEU A 156 13.16 -24.88 -8.72
CA LEU A 156 13.71 -23.70 -9.42
C LEU A 156 15.21 -23.47 -9.16
N ARG A 157 15.82 -24.24 -8.24
CA ARG A 157 17.25 -24.21 -7.92
C ARG A 157 17.83 -25.61 -8.12
N MET A 158 18.70 -25.77 -9.12
CA MET A 158 19.60 -26.93 -9.15
C MET A 158 20.50 -26.87 -7.91
N PHE A 159 20.55 -27.96 -7.15
CA PHE A 159 21.63 -28.19 -6.21
C PHE A 159 22.90 -28.43 -7.03
N SER A 160 23.68 -27.39 -7.31
CA SER A 160 25.07 -27.55 -7.70
C SER A 160 25.83 -27.97 -6.44
N TYR A 161 26.05 -29.28 -6.30
CA TYR A 161 27.09 -29.80 -5.42
C TYR A 161 28.44 -29.47 -6.05
N GLU A 162 29.12 -28.45 -5.51
CA GLU A 162 30.58 -28.33 -5.47
C GLU A 162 30.98 -27.93 -4.05
#